data_AF-A0A7X7T7R4-F1
#
_entry.id   AF-A0A7X7T7R4-F1
#
_cell.length_a   1.000
_cell.length_b   1.000
_cell.length_c   1.000
_cell.angle_alpha   90.00
_cell.angle_beta   90.00
_cell.angle_gamma   90.00
#
_symmetry.space_group_name_H-M   'P 1'
#
loop_
_entity.id
_entity.type
_entity.pdbx_description
1 polymer ?
#
loop_
_entity_poly.entity_id
_entity_poly.type
_entity_poly.pdbx_seq_one_letter_code
_entity_poly.pdbx_strand_id
1 'polypeptide(L)' 'KARRGRPPKHRRWVVEAAHSWFNRFRKLLVRFEKLHDSYLALVHLAAAIIAFRKAAPIYG' A
#
# COMPACT_ATOMS: atom_id res chain seq x y z
N LYS A 1 -25.37 25.44 -15.68
CA LYS A 1 -25.71 24.01 -15.88
C LYS A 1 -24.54 23.14 -15.43
N ALA A 2 -24.63 22.49 -14.26
CA ALA A 2 -23.58 21.61 -13.76
C ALA A 2 -23.48 20.35 -14.63
N ARG A 3 -22.32 20.09 -15.22
CA ARG A 3 -22.01 18.78 -15.82
C ARG A 3 -21.93 17.77 -14.66
N ARG A 4 -23.04 17.11 -14.33
CA ARG A 4 -23.03 15.93 -13.44
C ARG A 4 -22.40 14.77 -14.21
N GLY A 5 -21.08 14.85 -14.41
CA GLY A 5 -20.28 13.69 -14.80
C GLY A 5 -20.39 12.65 -13.68
N ARG A 6 -20.53 11.37 -14.07
CA ARG A 6 -20.62 10.20 -13.18
C ARG A 6 -19.74 10.39 -11.93
N PRO A 7 -20.26 10.15 -10.70
CA PRO A 7 -19.43 10.22 -9.50
C PRO A 7 -18.20 9.33 -9.68
N PRO A 8 -17.00 9.77 -9.26
CA PRO A 8 -15.80 8.96 -9.39
C PRO A 8 -16.06 7.58 -8.81
N LYS A 9 -15.94 6.53 -9.64
CA LYS A 9 -16.07 5.12 -9.23
C LYS A 9 -15.22 4.94 -7.98
N HIS A 10 -15.87 4.61 -6.86
CA HIS A 10 -15.24 4.52 -5.55
C HIS A 10 -14.18 3.42 -5.57
N ARG A 11 -12.90 3.78 -5.71
CA ARG A 11 -11.76 2.83 -5.74
C ARG A 11 -11.32 2.42 -4.33
N ARG A 12 -12.27 2.23 -3.42
CA ARG A 12 -11.98 1.80 -2.03
C ARG A 12 -11.21 0.49 -2.00
N TRP A 13 -11.51 -0.41 -2.94
CA TRP A 13 -10.82 -1.69 -3.09
C TRP A 13 -9.30 -1.56 -3.26
N VAL A 14 -8.80 -0.45 -3.81
CA VAL A 14 -7.35 -0.24 -3.98
C VAL A 14 -6.68 0.02 -2.64
N VAL A 15 -7.29 0.87 -1.80
CA VAL A 15 -6.79 1.18 -0.46
C VAL A 15 -6.90 -0.04 0.45
N GLU A 16 -8.01 -0.76 0.38
CA GLU A 16 -8.21 -2.01 1.13
C GLU A 16 -7.20 -3.08 0.71
N ALA A 17 -6.94 -3.21 -0.60
CA ALA A 17 -5.90 -4.13 -1.11
C ALA A 17 -4.51 -3.73 -0.63
N ALA A 18 -4.14 -2.44 -0.69
CA ALA A 18 -2.87 -1.95 -0.18
C ALA A 18 -2.73 -2.20 1.32
N HIS A 19 -3.78 -1.92 2.09
CA HIS A 19 -3.82 -2.19 3.53
C HIS A 19 -3.66 -3.69 3.81
N SER A 20 -4.34 -4.55 3.06
CA SER A 20 -4.18 -6.02 3.15
C SER A 20 -2.75 -6.47 2.84
N TRP A 21 -2.06 -5.81 1.90
CA TRP A 21 -0.66 -6.11 1.60
C TRP A 21 0.27 -5.73 2.74
N PHE A 22 0.06 -4.56 3.36
CA PHE A 22 0.80 -4.14 4.55
C PHE A 22 0.50 -5.02 5.76
N ASN A 23 -0.74 -5.51 5.92
CA ASN A 23 -1.13 -6.38 7.03
C ASN A 23 -0.39 -7.74 7.03
N ARG A 24 0.17 -8.15 5.88
CA ARG A 24 1.05 -9.34 5.81
C ARG A 24 2.42 -9.13 6.45
N PHE A 25 2.85 -7.88 6.60
CA PHE A 25 4.09 -7.53 7.31
C PHE A 25 3.79 -7.33 8.80
N ARG A 26 3.90 -8.39 9.61
CA ARG A 26 3.62 -8.33 11.06
C ARG A 26 4.48 -7.31 11.83
N LYS A 27 5.68 -6.97 11.33
CA LYS A 27 6.56 -5.93 11.87
C LYS A 27 5.97 -4.51 11.72
N LEU A 28 5.17 -4.28 10.67
CA LEU A 28 4.48 -3.01 10.43
C LEU A 28 3.10 -2.94 11.11
N LEU A 29 2.50 -4.10 11.40
CA LEU A 29 1.18 -4.21 12.03
C LEU A 29 1.17 -3.68 13.45
N VAL A 30 2.21 -3.99 14.23
CA VAL A 30 2.39 -3.43 15.57
C VAL A 30 3.50 -2.39 15.52
N ARG A 31 3.17 -1.14 15.82
CA ARG A 31 4.13 -0.03 15.77
C ARG A 31 5.05 -0.09 16.99
N PHE A 32 6.11 -0.88 16.89
CA PHE A 32 7.16 -0.98 17.91
C PHE A 32 8.19 0.15 17.80
N GLU A 33 8.31 0.78 16.64
CA GLU A 33 9.24 1.88 16.41
C GLU A 33 8.83 3.12 17.19
N LYS A 34 9.73 3.61 18.05
CA LYS A 34 9.54 4.85 18.80
C LYS A 34 9.70 6.10 17.92
N LEU A 35 10.49 6.00 16.86
CA LEU A 35 10.76 7.10 15.92
C LEU A 35 9.85 7.00 14.70
N HIS A 36 9.33 8.14 14.24
CA HIS A 36 8.45 8.18 13.07
C HIS A 36 9.18 7.82 11.77
N ASP A 37 10.43 8.26 11.62
CA ASP A 37 11.20 8.04 10.37
C ASP A 37 11.52 6.56 10.16
N SER A 38 11.84 5.82 11.24
CA SER A 38 12.05 4.38 11.16
C SER A 38 10.81 3.64 10.68
N TYR A 39 9.63 4.05 11.13
CA TYR A 39 8.35 3.48 10.67
C TYR A 39 8.12 3.78 9.18
N LEU A 40 8.34 5.02 8.75
CA LEU A 40 8.24 5.42 7.34
C LEU A 40 9.18 4.62 6.45
N ALA A 41 10.43 4.46 6.86
CA ALA A 41 11.43 3.68 6.12
C ALA A 41 10.98 2.21 5.95
N LEU A 42 10.43 1.58 6.99
CA LEU A 42 9.89 0.22 6.92
C LEU A 42 8.68 0.11 5.99
N VAL A 43 7.79 1.11 5.97
CA VAL A 43 6.64 1.15 5.05
C VAL A 43 7.12 1.24 3.60
N HIS A 44 8.10 2.10 3.32
CA HIS A 44 8.69 2.22 1.98
C HIS A 44 9.39 0.93 1.55
N LEU A 45 10.13 0.29 2.45
CA LEU A 45 10.78 -0.99 2.19
C LEU A 45 9.75 -2.08 1.87
N ALA A 46 8.67 -2.18 2.64
CA ALA A 46 7.60 -3.14 2.39
C ALA A 46 6.92 -2.90 1.03
N ALA A 47 6.66 -1.64 0.67
CA ALA A 47 6.11 -1.29 -0.64
C ALA A 47 7.04 -1.69 -1.79
N ALA A 48 8.35 -1.45 -1.65
CA ALA A 48 9.35 -1.84 -2.64
C ALA A 48 9.41 -3.37 -2.82
N ILE A 49 9.36 -4.15 -1.73
CA ILE A 49 9.35 -5.62 -1.78
C ILE A 49 8.08 -6.14 -2.47
N ILE A 50 6.91 -5.56 -2.17
CA ILE A 50 5.64 -5.94 -2.84
C ILE A 50 5.74 -5.67 -4.34
N ALA A 51 6.23 -4.48 -4.73
CA ALA A 51 6.39 -4.10 -6.13
C ALA A 51 7.36 -5.04 -6.87
N PHE A 52 8.51 -5.34 -6.27
CA PHE A 52 9.49 -6.26 -6.82
C PHE A 52 8.93 -7.66 -7.05
N ARG A 53 8.22 -8.24 -6.05
CA ARG A 53 7.60 -9.57 -6.16
C ARG A 53 6.49 -9.62 -7.22
N LYS A 54 5.81 -8.50 -7.48
CA LYS A 54 4.77 -8.40 -8.51
C LYS A 54 5.35 -8.16 -9.91
N ALA A 55 6.48 -7.46 -10.00
CA ALA A 55 7.18 -7.20 -11.25
C ALA A 55 7.99 -8.41 -11.74
N ALA A 56 8.61 -9.17 -10.84
CA ALA A 56 9.43 -10.34 -11.18
C ALA A 56 8.77 -11.36 -12.15
N PRO A 57 7.50 -11.78 -11.98
CA PRO A 57 6.85 -12.71 -12.92
C PRO A 57 6.47 -12.10 -14.27
N ILE A 58 6.62 -10.78 -14.48
CA ILE A 58 6.32 -10.11 -15.76
C ILE A 58 7.54 -10.13 -16.68
N TYR A 59 8.75 -10.23 -16.11
CA TYR A 59 10.03 -10.24 -16.83
C TYR A 59 10.69 -11.62 -16.90
N GLY A 60 9.99 -12.68 -16.50
CA GLY A 60 10.44 -14.08 -16.53
C GLY A 60 9.73 -14.90 -17.59
#